data_AF-A0A967F804-F1
#
_entry.id   AF-A0A967F804-F1
#
_cell.length_a   1.000
_cell.length_b   1.000
_cell.length_c   1.000
_cell.angle_alpha   90.00
_cell.angle_beta   90.00
_cell.angle_gamma   90.00
#
_symmetry.space_group_name_H-M   'P 1'
#
loop_
_entity.id
_entity.type
_entity.pdbx_description
1 polymer ?
#
loop_
_entity_poly.entity_id
_entity_poly.type
_entity_poly.pdbx_seq_one_letter_code
_entity_poly.pdbx_strand_id
1 'polypeptide(L)' 'MTHLHLKEWVDCIRHGGVPSTNIDKAIQESVVLAMADISYREQCRTRWDPVDKRILRV' A
#
# COMPACT_ATOMS: atom_id res chain seq x y z
N MET A 1 15.52 -9.74 -3.82
CA MET A 1 14.14 -9.23 -3.69
C MET A 1 13.34 -9.49 -4.97
N THR A 2 13.75 -9.00 -6.14
CA THR A 2 13.01 -9.13 -7.42
C THR A 2 12.73 -10.56 -7.90
N HIS A 3 13.67 -11.49 -7.76
CA HIS A 3 13.48 -12.88 -8.22
C HIS A 3 12.49 -13.68 -7.36
N LEU A 4 12.25 -13.29 -6.10
CA LEU A 4 11.33 -13.95 -5.19
C LEU A 4 9.87 -13.53 -5.46
N HIS A 5 9.60 -12.22 -5.63
CA HIS A 5 8.27 -11.72 -5.97
C HIS A 5 7.79 -12.21 -7.35
N LEU A 6 8.69 -12.26 -8.34
CA LEU A 6 8.35 -12.79 -9.67
C LEU A 6 8.01 -14.28 -9.61
N LYS A 7 8.77 -15.08 -8.86
CA LYS A 7 8.47 -16.50 -8.67
C LYS A 7 7.09 -16.68 -8.05
N GLU A 8 6.81 -15.99 -6.94
CA GLU A 8 5.52 -16.04 -6.26
C GLU A 8 4.37 -15.64 -7.19
N TRP A 9 4.53 -14.54 -7.94
CA TRP A 9 3.53 -14.08 -8.88
C TRP A 9 3.23 -15.11 -9.97
N VAL A 10 4.28 -15.71 -10.56
CA VAL A 10 4.12 -16.79 -11.55
C VAL A 10 3.48 -18.04 -10.94
N ASP A 11 3.83 -18.39 -9.69
CA ASP A 11 3.23 -19.53 -8.98
C ASP A 11 1.73 -19.30 -8.73
N CYS A 12 1.31 -18.08 -8.35
CA CYS A 12 -0.10 -17.71 -8.21
C CYS A 12 -0.86 -17.76 -9.53
N ILE A 13 -0.24 -17.38 -10.66
CA ILE A 13 -0.85 -17.49 -11.99
C ILE A 13 -1.09 -18.97 -12.36
N ARG A 14 -0.12 -19.84 -12.05
CA ARG A 14 -0.15 -21.25 -12.46
C ARG A 14 -1.05 -22.13 -11.59
N HIS A 15 -1.06 -21.89 -10.29
CA HIS A 15 -1.73 -22.75 -9.31
C HIS A 15 -2.94 -22.08 -8.64
N GLY A 16 -3.23 -20.82 -9.00
CA GLY A 16 -4.16 -19.98 -8.26
C GLY A 16 -3.55 -19.46 -6.96
N GLY A 17 -4.30 -18.61 -6.26
CA GLY A 17 -3.88 -17.96 -5.02
C GLY A 17 -3.81 -16.44 -5.12
N VAL A 18 -3.45 -15.79 -4.01
CA VAL A 18 -3.33 -14.34 -3.91
C VAL A 18 -1.85 -14.00 -3.70
N PRO A 19 -1.23 -13.17 -4.56
CA PRO A 19 0.15 -12.77 -4.36
C PRO A 19 0.30 -11.89 -3.11
N SER A 20 1.46 -11.98 -2.44
CA SER A 20 1.76 -11.15 -1.26
C SER A 20 1.68 -9.65 -1.55
N THR A 21 2.02 -9.23 -2.78
CA THR A 21 1.90 -7.84 -3.26
C THR A 21 0.72 -7.74 -4.23
N ASN A 22 -0.49 -7.64 -3.68
CA ASN A 22 -1.71 -7.47 -4.47
C ASN A 22 -2.17 -5.99 -4.49
N ILE A 23 -3.28 -5.72 -5.21
CA ILE A 23 -3.81 -4.36 -5.39
C ILE A 23 -4.21 -3.72 -4.04
N ASP A 24 -4.82 -4.49 -3.13
CA ASP A 24 -5.23 -3.96 -1.82
C ASP A 24 -4.02 -3.50 -1.00
N LYS A 25 -2.93 -4.27 -1.03
CA LYS A 25 -1.65 -3.89 -0.40
C LYS A 25 -1.05 -2.66 -1.06
N ALA A 26 -1.04 -2.59 -2.39
CA ALA A 26 -0.54 -1.43 -3.12
C ALA A 26 -1.30 -0.14 -2.75
N ILE A 27 -2.63 -0.22 -2.54
CA ILE A 27 -3.42 0.93 -2.09
C ILE A 27 -3.03 1.35 -0.68
N GLN A 28 -2.90 0.39 0.25
CA GLN A 28 -2.48 0.68 1.64
C GLN A 28 -1.11 1.36 1.69
N GLU A 29 -0.14 0.83 0.95
CA GLU A 29 1.21 1.40 0.86
C GLU A 29 1.20 2.80 0.22
N SER A 30 0.44 2.99 -0.86
CA SER A 30 0.33 4.29 -1.55
C SER A 30 -0.28 5.36 -0.64
N VAL A 31 -1.29 5.00 0.16
CA VAL A 31 -1.89 5.91 1.15
C VAL A 31 -0.87 6.31 2.21
N VAL A 32 -0.10 5.35 2.72
CA VAL A 32 0.94 5.63 3.73
C VAL A 32 2.03 6.56 3.16
N LEU A 33 2.45 6.36 1.91
CA LEU A 33 3.38 7.26 1.23
C LEU A 33 2.83 8.68 1.10
N ALA A 34 1.56 8.83 0.68
CA ALA A 34 0.91 10.14 0.60
C ALA A 34 0.76 10.81 1.98
N MET A 35 0.43 10.02 3.01
CA MET A 35 0.37 10.48 4.40
C MET A 35 1.72 10.98 4.90
N ALA A 36 2.81 10.31 4.55
CA ALA A 36 4.17 10.71 4.90
C ALA A 36 4.59 12.00 4.18
N ASP A 37 4.30 12.14 2.89
CA ASP A 37 4.59 13.37 2.12
C ASP A 37 3.88 14.58 2.73
N ILE A 38 2.58 14.47 3.01
CA ILE A 38 1.79 15.54 3.64
C ILE A 38 2.36 15.88 5.02
N SER A 39 2.61 14.87 5.85
CA SER A 39 3.14 15.08 7.20
C SER A 39 4.48 15.80 7.18
N TYR A 40 5.38 15.41 6.26
CA TYR A 40 6.68 16.04 6.10
C TYR A 40 6.58 17.48 5.60
N ARG A 41 5.73 17.76 4.60
CA ARG A 41 5.62 19.09 4.01
C ARG A 41 4.89 20.10 4.90
N GLU A 42 3.85 19.65 5.59
CA GLU A 42 2.97 20.51 6.37
C GLU A 42 3.31 20.52 7.87
N GLN A 43 4.32 19.73 8.30
CA GLN A 43 4.75 19.61 9.70
C GLN A 43 3.58 19.27 10.66
N CYS A 44 2.66 18.42 10.19
CA CYS A 44 1.50 17.95 10.94
C CYS A 44 1.48 16.43 11.05
N ARG A 45 0.60 15.88 11.88
CA ARG A 45 0.36 14.44 11.92
C ARG A 45 -0.73 14.08 10.91
N THR A 46 -0.58 12.95 10.24
CA THR A 46 -1.61 12.43 9.33
C THR A 46 -2.28 11.19 9.90
N ARG A 47 -3.57 11.01 9.63
CA ARG A 47 -4.38 9.83 9.99
C ARG A 47 -5.19 9.37 8.78
N TRP A 48 -5.32 8.06 8.60
CA TRP A 48 -6.21 7.48 7.60
C TRP A 48 -7.64 7.31 8.14
N ASP A 49 -8.64 7.74 7.36
CA ASP A 49 -10.04 7.40 7.58
C ASP A 49 -10.44 6.24 6.64
N PRO A 50 -10.70 5.03 7.17
CA PRO A 50 -11.02 3.87 6.35
C PRO A 50 -12.46 3.87 5.82
N VAL A 51 -13.38 4.62 6.44
CA VAL A 51 -14.79 4.67 6.02
C VAL A 51 -14.93 5.57 4.81
N ASP A 52 -14.40 6.79 4.95
CA ASP A 52 -14.50 7.81 3.91
C ASP A 52 -13.33 7.81 2.94
N LYS A 53 -12.34 6.92 3.14
CA LYS A 53 -11.14 6.74 2.33
C LYS A 53 -10.38 8.04 2.07
N ARG A 54 -10.12 8.80 3.15
CA ARG A 54 -9.44 10.11 3.08
C ARG A 54 -8.32 10.23 4.11
N ILE A 55 -7.34 11.09 3.80
CA ILE A 55 -6.27 11.45 4.73
C ILE A 55 -6.72 12.68 5.53
N LEU A 56 -6.70 12.53 6.86
CA LEU A 56 -6.97 13.59 7.81
C LEU A 56 -5.64 14.17 8.33
N ARG A 57 -5.60 15.49 8.50
CA ARG A 57 -4.51 16.23 9.15
C ARG A 57 -4.89 16.49 10.59
N VAL A 58 -3.97 16.25 11.52
CA VAL A 58 -4.14 16.33 12.98
C VAL A 58 -3.03 17.19 13.57
#